data_AF-A0A9E4BVC3-F1
#
_entry.id   AF-A0A9E4BVC3-F1
#
_cell.length_a   1.000
_cell.length_b   1.000
_cell.length_c   1.000
_cell.angle_alpha   90.00
_cell.angle_beta   90.00
_cell.angle_gamma   90.00
#
_symmetry.space_group_name_H-M   'P 1'
#
loop_
_entity.id
_entity.type
_entity.pdbx_description
1 polymer ?
#
loop_
_entity_poly.entity_id
_entity_poly.type
_entity_poly.pdbx_seq_one_letter_code
_entity_poly.pdbx_strand_id
1 'polypeptide(L)'
;MEDPLFSPESVAEMKAIACQMPAVWEIPLSHFSLAELLREIRSEISLSMSRSTLWRLLERDAIRPWFHRSWISVKDPRFLEKAGPVLDLYKRYY
;
A
#
# COMPACT_ATOMS: atom_id res chain seq x y z
N MET A 1 6.93 -12.39 10.03
CA MET A 1 8.08 -11.76 10.71
C MET A 1 8.00 -10.29 10.37
N GLU A 2 7.56 -9.48 11.32
CA GLU A 2 7.35 -8.02 11.14
C GLU A 2 8.66 -7.36 10.68
N ASP A 3 8.58 -6.50 9.68
CA ASP A 3 9.72 -5.67 9.27
C ASP A 3 9.81 -4.52 10.28
N PRO A 4 10.87 -4.40 11.09
CA PRO A 4 10.91 -3.49 12.25
C PRO A 4 10.81 -2.01 11.86
N LEU A 5 10.88 -1.69 10.57
CA LEU A 5 10.85 -0.33 10.05
C LEU A 5 9.43 0.22 9.80
N PHE A 6 8.42 -0.64 9.62
CA PHE A 6 7.07 -0.20 9.28
C PHE A 6 6.03 -0.89 10.15
N SER A 7 5.12 -0.08 10.72
CA SER A 7 3.99 -0.64 11.46
C SER A 7 3.08 -1.44 10.51
N PRO A 8 2.45 -2.53 10.96
CA PRO A 8 1.50 -3.27 10.14
C PRO A 8 0.36 -2.44 9.54
N GLU A 9 -0.06 -1.38 10.22
CA GLU A 9 -1.03 -0.39 9.74
C GLU A 9 -0.47 0.35 8.52
N SER A 10 0.77 0.82 8.61
CA SER A 10 1.47 1.49 7.52
C SER A 10 1.63 0.56 6.32
N VAL A 11 2.02 -0.70 6.56
CA VAL A 11 2.15 -1.72 5.50
C VAL A 11 0.79 -2.00 4.83
N ALA A 12 -0.27 -2.14 5.62
CA ALA A 12 -1.62 -2.35 5.11
C ALA A 12 -2.07 -1.16 4.26
N GLU A 13 -1.79 0.06 4.70
CA GLU A 13 -2.15 1.26 3.96
C GLU A 13 -1.37 1.39 2.64
N MET A 14 -0.07 1.11 2.63
CA MET A 14 0.73 1.07 1.39
C MET A 14 0.15 0.08 0.37
N LYS A 15 -0.28 -1.09 0.84
CA LYS A 15 -0.93 -2.10 -0.02
C LYS A 15 -2.27 -1.62 -0.53
N ALA A 16 -3.07 -0.97 0.32
CA ALA A 16 -4.35 -0.40 -0.09
C ALA A 16 -4.17 0.68 -1.17
N ILE A 17 -3.17 1.56 -1.02
CA ILE A 17 -2.79 2.55 -2.04
C ILE A 17 -2.32 1.84 -3.32
N ALA A 18 -1.45 0.83 -3.22
CA ALA A 18 -1.00 0.07 -4.38
C ALA A 18 -2.14 -0.59 -5.18
N CYS A 19 -3.22 -0.98 -4.49
CA CYS A 19 -4.41 -1.57 -5.11
C CYS A 19 -5.46 -0.55 -5.57
N GLN A 20 -5.23 0.75 -5.38
CA GLN A 20 -6.11 1.83 -5.84
C GLN A 20 -5.99 2.05 -7.36
N MET A 21 -7.09 2.47 -7.99
CA MET A 21 -7.09 2.89 -9.39
C MET A 21 -6.25 4.17 -9.58
N PRO A 22 -5.23 4.19 -10.47
CA PRO A 22 -4.35 5.35 -10.69
C PRO A 22 -5.06 6.63 -11.12
N ALA A 23 -6.23 6.50 -11.74
CA ALA A 23 -7.07 7.64 -12.15
C ALA A 23 -7.50 8.53 -10.97
N VAL A 24 -7.46 8.03 -9.73
CA VAL A 24 -7.70 8.86 -8.52
C VAL A 24 -6.65 9.96 -8.36
N TRP A 25 -5.42 9.74 -8.85
CA TRP A 25 -4.34 10.73 -8.85
C TRP A 25 -4.15 11.38 -10.23
N GLU A 26 -5.12 11.22 -11.13
CA GLU A 26 -5.04 11.69 -12.52
C GLU A 26 -3.85 11.11 -13.32
N ILE A 27 -3.33 9.95 -12.89
CA ILE A 27 -2.20 9.27 -13.55
C ILE A 27 -2.75 8.26 -14.58
N PRO A 28 -2.36 8.35 -15.86
CA PRO A 28 -2.71 7.34 -16.85
C PRO A 28 -2.10 5.99 -16.49
N LEU A 29 -2.83 4.90 -16.78
CA LEU A 29 -2.35 3.53 -16.50
C LEU A 29 -0.99 3.23 -17.13
N SER A 30 -0.70 3.78 -18.32
CA SER A 30 0.59 3.63 -19.01
C SER A 30 1.77 4.24 -18.26
N HIS A 31 1.52 5.18 -17.34
CA HIS A 31 2.52 5.87 -16.54
C HIS A 31 2.55 5.40 -15.09
N PHE A 32 1.69 4.45 -14.70
CA PHE A 32 1.63 3.97 -13.32
C PHE A 32 2.80 3.04 -12.99
N SER A 33 3.94 3.65 -12.68
CA SER A 33 5.17 2.96 -12.29
C SER A 33 5.31 2.85 -10.78
N LEU A 34 6.23 2.00 -10.32
CA LEU A 34 6.62 1.93 -8.90
C LEU A 34 7.13 3.28 -8.36
N ALA A 35 7.71 4.14 -9.21
CA ALA A 35 8.19 5.47 -8.79
C ALA A 35 7.01 6.41 -8.53
N GLU A 36 6.00 6.40 -9.40
CA GLU A 36 4.76 7.16 -9.20
C GLU A 36 4.00 6.65 -7.97
N LEU A 37 3.88 5.34 -7.79
CA LEU A 37 3.26 4.77 -6.60
C LEU A 37 3.99 5.18 -5.31
N LEU A 38 5.33 5.21 -5.31
CA LEU A 38 6.08 5.68 -4.15
C LEU A 38 5.86 7.18 -3.89
N ARG A 39 5.68 7.99 -4.94
CA ARG A 39 5.35 9.41 -4.81
C ARG A 39 4.01 9.59 -4.10
N GLU A 40 3.00 8.82 -4.49
CA GLU A 40 1.67 8.89 -3.85
C GLU A 40 1.65 8.30 -2.45
N ILE A 41 2.36 7.21 -2.19
CA ILE A 41 2.51 6.69 -0.83
C ILE A 41 3.14 7.75 0.10
N ARG A 42 4.08 8.56 -0.39
CA ARG A 42 4.72 9.63 0.40
C ARG A 42 3.82 10.85 0.60
N SER A 43 2.83 11.08 -0.28
CA SER A 43 1.88 12.18 -0.13
C SER A 43 0.80 11.83 0.91
N GLU A 44 0.40 10.55 0.99
CA GLU A 44 -0.61 10.08 1.94
C GLU A 44 -0.01 9.64 3.28
N ILE A 45 1.16 8.99 3.27
CA ILE A 45 1.80 8.42 4.45
C ILE A 45 3.19 9.04 4.60
N SER A 46 3.41 9.77 5.70
CA SER A 46 4.71 10.41 6.01
C SER A 46 5.76 9.37 6.42
N LEU A 47 6.24 8.60 5.45
CA LEU A 47 7.22 7.53 5.64
C LEU A 47 8.36 7.63 4.64
N SER A 48 9.58 7.53 5.17
CA SER A 48 10.79 7.47 4.36
C SER A 48 11.10 6.03 3.99
N MET A 49 10.99 5.71 2.70
CA MET A 49 11.43 4.42 2.17
C MET A 49 11.99 4.54 0.76
N SER A 50 12.80 3.55 0.38
CA SER A 50 13.31 3.40 -0.97
C SER A 50 12.32 2.68 -1.90
N ARG A 51 12.46 2.88 -3.22
CA ARG A 51 11.66 2.14 -4.23
C ARG A 51 11.84 0.62 -4.11
N SER A 52 13.06 0.15 -3.88
CA SER A 52 13.35 -1.28 -3.76
C SER A 52 12.74 -1.90 -2.50
N THR A 53 12.65 -1.13 -1.41
CA THR A 53 11.91 -1.54 -0.20
C THR A 53 10.43 -1.74 -0.51
N LEU A 54 9.80 -0.76 -1.17
CA LEU A 54 8.39 -0.84 -1.58
C LEU A 54 8.14 -2.04 -2.50
N TRP A 55 9.00 -2.26 -3.52
CA TRP A 55 8.89 -3.42 -4.40
C TRP A 55 8.89 -4.73 -3.62
N ARG A 56 9.87 -4.94 -2.74
CA ARG A 56 9.98 -6.16 -1.92
C ARG A 56 8.75 -6.34 -1.02
N LEU A 57 8.23 -5.26 -0.46
CA LEU A 57 7.04 -5.28 0.39
C LEU A 57 5.81 -5.73 -0.40
N LEU A 58 5.59 -5.19 -1.60
CA LEU A 58 4.44 -5.55 -2.44
C LEU A 58 4.58 -6.96 -3.04
N GLU A 59 5.80 -7.34 -3.43
CA GLU A 59 6.10 -8.65 -4.01
C GLU A 59 5.83 -9.80 -3.04
N ARG A 60 6.05 -9.60 -1.73
CA ARG A 60 5.73 -10.58 -0.67
C ARG A 60 4.27 -11.03 -0.68
N ASP A 61 3.37 -10.17 -1.13
CA ASP A 61 1.93 -10.42 -1.20
C ASP A 61 1.43 -10.53 -2.65
N ALA A 62 2.35 -10.74 -3.60
CA ALA A 62 2.08 -10.82 -5.03
C ALA A 62 1.34 -9.59 -5.62
N ILE A 63 1.47 -8.42 -4.98
CA ILE A 63 0.88 -7.16 -5.44
C ILE A 63 1.81 -6.54 -6.48
N ARG A 64 1.36 -6.48 -7.74
CA ARG A 64 2.11 -5.85 -8.85
C ARG A 64 1.19 -4.99 -9.72
N PRO A 65 0.87 -3.76 -9.29
CA PRO A 65 -0.13 -2.91 -9.93
C PRO A 65 0.17 -2.53 -11.40
N TRP A 66 1.44 -2.60 -11.80
CA TRP A 66 1.91 -2.29 -13.16
C TRP A 66 2.05 -3.52 -14.07
N PHE A 67 1.91 -4.74 -13.54
CA PHE A 67 1.97 -5.98 -14.33
C PHE A 67 0.62 -6.71 -14.37
N HIS A 68 -0.08 -6.72 -13.25
CA HIS A 68 -1.39 -7.34 -13.11
C HIS A 68 -2.43 -6.23 -12.94
N ARG A 69 -3.66 -6.42 -13.46
CA ARG A 69 -4.79 -5.52 -13.17
C ARG A 69 -5.16 -5.65 -11.70
N SER A 70 -4.37 -5.03 -10.82
CA SER A 70 -4.51 -5.11 -9.36
C SER A 70 -5.38 -4.00 -8.78
N TRP A 71 -6.00 -3.14 -9.61
CA TRP A 71 -7.06 -2.22 -9.19
C TRP A 71 -8.35 -2.97 -8.88
N ILE A 72 -8.30 -3.79 -7.84
CA ILE A 72 -9.36 -4.73 -7.47
C ILE A 72 -10.52 -3.99 -6.80
N SER A 73 -10.28 -2.81 -6.20
CA SER A 73 -11.32 -1.95 -5.62
C SER A 73 -10.79 -0.54 -5.34
N VAL A 74 -11.69 0.44 -5.24
CA VAL A 74 -11.37 1.74 -4.62
C VAL A 74 -11.00 1.51 -3.15
N LYS A 75 -9.92 2.14 -2.67
CA LYS A 75 -9.48 2.26 -1.26
C LYS A 75 -10.63 2.90 -0.49
N ASP A 76 -11.17 2.16 0.47
CA ASP A 76 -12.22 2.66 1.37
C ASP A 76 -11.66 3.85 2.18
N PRO A 77 -12.32 5.01 2.23
CA PRO A 77 -11.89 6.14 3.06
C PRO A 77 -11.70 5.78 4.54
N ARG A 78 -12.41 4.75 5.03
CA ARG A 78 -12.31 4.21 6.40
C ARG A 78 -11.47 2.93 6.48
N PHE A 79 -10.55 2.71 5.53
CA PHE A 79 -9.76 1.49 5.45
C PHE A 79 -9.02 1.18 6.76
N LEU A 80 -8.29 2.15 7.33
CA LEU A 80 -7.54 1.94 8.57
C LEU A 80 -8.44 1.65 9.77
N GLU A 81 -9.57 2.35 9.88
CA GLU A 81 -10.56 2.10 10.95
C GLU A 81 -11.07 0.66 10.92
N LYS A 82 -11.25 0.08 9.73
CA LYS A 82 -11.70 -1.30 9.56
C LYS A 82 -10.58 -2.32 9.69
N ALA A 83 -9.38 -1.99 9.24
CA ALA A 83 -8.22 -2.89 9.24
C ALA A 83 -7.58 -3.02 10.64
N GLY A 84 -7.53 -1.91 11.40
CA GLY A 84 -6.90 -1.84 12.73
C GLY A 84 -7.31 -2.97 13.67
N PRO A 85 -8.62 -3.20 13.93
CA PRO A 85 -9.06 -4.27 14.82
C PRO A 85 -8.60 -5.67 14.41
N VAL A 86 -8.48 -5.93 13.11
CA VAL A 86 -7.96 -7.22 12.59
C VAL A 86 -6.45 -7.30 12.81
N LEU A 87 -5.72 -6.20 12.58
CA LEU A 87 -4.28 -6.15 12.84
C LEU A 87 -3.98 -6.35 14.34
N ASP A 88 -4.73 -5.69 15.22
CA ASP A 88 -4.62 -5.82 16.68
C ASP A 88 -4.89 -7.26 17.15
N LEU A 89 -5.88 -7.94 16.55
CA LEU A 89 -6.17 -9.34 16.80
C LEU A 89 -4.95 -10.24 16.50
N TYR A 90 -4.31 -10.07 15.35
CA TYR A 90 -3.14 -10.87 14.98
C TYR A 90 -1.90 -10.52 15.79
N LYS A 91 -1.77 -9.27 16.26
CA LYS A 91 -0.73 -8.83 17.20
C LYS A 91 -0.97 -9.29 18.63
N ARG A 92 -2.16 -9.80 18.95
CA ARG A 92 -2.59 -10.16 20.31
C ARG A 92 -2.55 -8.99 21.29
N TYR A 93 -2.88 -7.78 20.81
CA TYR A 93 -2.98 -6.57 21.63
C TYR A 93 -4.39 -6.34 22.20
N TYR A 94 -5.17 -7.42 22.28
CA TYR A 94 -6.52 -7.43 22.83
C TYR A 94 -6.52 -7.35 24.36
#